data_AF-A0A4Y7JYC0-F1
#
_entry.id   AF-A0A4Y7JYC0-F1
#
_cell.length_a   1.000
_cell.length_b   1.000
_cell.length_c   1.000
_cell.angle_alpha   90.00
_cell.angle_beta   90.00
_cell.angle_gamma   90.00
#
_symmetry.space_group_name_H-M   'P 1'
#
loop_
_entity.id
_entity.type
_entity.pdbx_description
1 polymer ?
#
loop_
_entity_poly.entity_id
_entity_poly.type
_entity_poly.pdbx_seq_one_letter_code
_entity_poly.pdbx_strand_id
1 'polypeptide(L)'
;MCSIKVQMHGTVCTCNYLFNFHLQQWLVPSKQQGNPPEVKPQGSKLATKAARKSAPATGGVKKPHRFRPGTVALREIRKYQKSTELLIRKLPFQRLVREIAQDFKTDLRFQSSAVAALQEAAEAYLVGLFEDTNLCAIHAKRVTIMPKDIQLARRIRGERA
;
A
#
# COMPACT_ATOMS: atom_id res chain seq x y z
N MET A 1 -37.16 -25.22 -6.19
CA MET A 1 -36.94 -23.89 -6.80
C MET A 1 -36.19 -23.04 -5.77
N CYS A 2 -34.85 -23.05 -5.85
CA CYS A 2 -34.00 -22.52 -4.79
C CYS A 2 -33.80 -21.02 -4.98
N SER A 3 -34.47 -20.23 -4.14
CA SER A 3 -34.32 -18.78 -4.07
C SER A 3 -32.88 -18.39 -3.77
N ILE A 4 -32.26 -17.67 -4.70
CA ILE A 4 -30.99 -17.00 -4.55
C ILE A 4 -31.20 -15.83 -3.57
N LYS A 5 -31.08 -16.12 -2.28
CA LYS A 5 -30.97 -15.12 -1.23
C LYS A 5 -29.48 -14.81 -1.10
N VAL A 6 -29.00 -13.84 -1.89
CA VAL A 6 -27.65 -13.30 -1.74
C VAL A 6 -27.62 -12.52 -0.42
N GLN A 7 -27.29 -13.22 0.65
CA GLN A 7 -27.05 -12.63 1.96
C GLN A 7 -25.69 -11.92 1.92
N MET A 8 -25.68 -10.68 1.42
CA MET A 8 -24.52 -9.76 1.41
C MET A 8 -24.21 -9.20 2.81
N HIS A 9 -24.06 -10.05 3.81
CA HIS A 9 -23.54 -9.68 5.12
C HIS A 9 -22.70 -10.84 5.65
N GLY A 10 -21.38 -10.82 5.40
CA GLY A 10 -20.45 -11.68 6.15
C GLY A 10 -19.15 -12.11 5.49
N THR A 11 -19.00 -12.08 4.17
CA THR A 11 -17.85 -12.73 3.50
C THR A 11 -16.72 -11.80 3.04
N VAL A 12 -16.73 -10.53 3.41
CA VAL A 12 -15.59 -9.62 3.15
C VAL A 12 -14.51 -9.74 4.25
N CYS A 13 -14.80 -10.45 5.34
CA CYS A 13 -13.95 -10.46 6.54
C CYS A 13 -12.92 -11.61 6.58
N THR A 14 -13.04 -12.66 5.77
CA THR A 14 -12.09 -13.79 5.80
C THR A 14 -10.84 -13.58 4.95
N CYS A 15 -10.85 -12.63 4.00
CA CYS A 15 -9.66 -12.32 3.21
C CYS A 15 -8.57 -11.56 4.01
N ASN A 16 -8.94 -10.99 5.17
CA ASN A 16 -8.04 -10.15 5.98
C ASN A 16 -7.10 -10.96 6.90
N TYR A 17 -7.42 -12.23 7.20
CA TYR A 17 -6.58 -13.07 8.08
C TYR A 17 -5.41 -13.76 7.34
N LEU A 18 -5.55 -14.09 6.06
CA LEU A 18 -4.46 -14.64 5.26
C LEU A 18 -3.44 -13.57 4.83
N PHE A 19 -3.86 -12.31 4.74
CA PHE A 19 -2.97 -11.20 4.36
C PHE A 19 -2.04 -10.75 5.49
N ASN A 20 -2.42 -10.93 6.76
CA ASN A 20 -1.59 -10.54 7.90
C ASN A 20 -0.43 -11.50 8.19
N PHE A 21 -0.54 -12.79 7.87
CA PHE A 21 0.45 -13.78 8.31
C PHE A 21 1.72 -13.78 7.44
N HIS A 22 1.63 -13.45 6.15
CA HIS A 22 2.81 -13.48 5.28
C HIS A 22 3.59 -12.15 5.22
N LEU A 23 2.93 -11.02 5.55
CA LEU A 23 3.57 -9.70 5.53
C LEU A 23 4.29 -9.34 6.84
N GLN A 24 3.87 -9.88 8.00
CA GLN A 24 4.54 -9.64 9.27
C GLN A 24 5.89 -10.34 9.40
N GLN A 25 6.17 -11.37 8.58
CA GLN A 25 7.47 -12.05 8.57
C GLN A 25 8.50 -11.39 7.63
N TRP A 26 8.05 -10.53 6.70
CA TRP A 26 8.90 -9.94 5.64
C TRP A 26 9.42 -8.51 5.91
N LEU A 27 8.89 -7.82 6.93
CA LEU A 27 9.23 -6.41 7.23
C LEU A 27 10.13 -6.24 8.46
N VAL A 28 10.65 -7.32 9.05
CA VAL A 28 11.75 -7.27 10.02
C VAL A 28 13.06 -7.40 9.23
N PRO A 29 13.89 -6.35 9.15
CA PRO A 29 15.24 -6.50 8.63
C PRO A 29 15.98 -7.46 9.56
N SER A 30 16.52 -8.55 9.01
CA SER A 30 17.53 -9.36 9.69
C SER A 30 18.68 -8.44 10.09
N LYS A 31 18.84 -8.18 11.39
CA LYS A 31 19.99 -7.47 11.93
C LYS A 31 21.23 -8.27 11.57
N GLN A 32 22.01 -7.78 10.60
CA GLN A 32 23.42 -8.11 10.57
C GLN A 32 24.04 -7.53 11.84
N GLN A 33 24.56 -8.41 12.69
CA GLN A 33 25.24 -8.10 13.94
C GLN A 33 26.59 -7.42 13.61
N GLY A 34 26.55 -6.12 13.33
CA GLY A 34 27.74 -5.27 13.36
C GLY A 34 27.98 -4.82 14.80
N ASN A 35 29.19 -5.06 15.32
CA ASN A 35 29.59 -4.66 16.67
C ASN A 35 29.25 -3.18 16.95
N PRO A 36 28.74 -2.84 18.16
CA PRO A 36 28.47 -1.45 18.52
C PRO A 36 29.79 -0.67 18.64
N PRO A 37 29.85 0.61 18.21
CA PRO A 37 30.99 1.45 18.50
C PRO A 37 31.05 1.74 20.02
N GLU A 38 32.22 1.49 20.59
CA GLU A 38 32.59 1.77 21.98
C GLU A 38 32.40 3.26 22.30
N VAL A 39 31.43 3.59 23.15
CA VAL A 39 31.21 4.95 23.65
C VAL A 39 32.09 5.16 24.87
N LYS A 40 33.18 5.93 24.72
CA LYS A 40 33.99 6.43 25.84
C LYS A 40 33.20 7.47 26.64
N PRO A 41 33.12 7.38 27.98
CA PRO A 41 32.46 8.41 28.78
C PRO A 41 33.40 9.61 28.92
N GLN A 42 32.96 10.79 28.47
CA GLN A 42 33.61 12.06 28.81
C GLN A 42 32.83 12.74 29.93
N GLY A 43 33.43 12.74 31.13
CA GLY A 43 32.93 13.44 32.29
C GLY A 43 33.39 14.90 32.39
N SER A 44 32.57 15.69 33.08
CA SER A 44 32.75 17.08 33.54
C SER A 44 32.72 18.17 32.44
N LYS A 45 32.04 19.31 32.60
CA LYS A 45 32.08 20.23 33.75
C LYS A 45 30.76 20.96 33.99
N LEU A 46 30.42 21.14 35.26
CA LEU A 46 29.49 22.14 35.77
C LEU A 46 30.08 23.54 35.58
N ALA A 47 29.34 24.48 34.98
CA ALA A 47 29.64 25.92 35.08
C ALA A 47 28.37 26.79 34.84
N THR A 48 27.96 27.41 35.94
CA THR A 48 27.23 28.66 36.23
C THR A 48 26.56 29.50 35.12
N LYS A 49 25.28 29.81 35.38
CA LYS A 49 24.40 30.92 34.93
C LYS A 49 25.01 32.05 34.07
N ALA A 50 24.30 32.36 32.97
CA ALA A 50 23.85 33.73 32.65
C ALA A 50 22.65 33.68 31.68
N ALA A 51 21.45 34.03 32.16
CA ALA A 51 20.26 34.18 31.31
C ALA A 51 20.36 35.49 30.53
N ARG A 52 20.91 35.43 29.30
CA ARG A 52 20.68 36.49 28.31
C ARG A 52 19.43 36.13 27.52
N LYS A 53 18.32 36.83 27.80
CA LYS A 53 17.15 36.86 26.92
C LYS A 53 17.55 37.65 25.66
N SER A 54 18.03 36.97 24.63
CA SER A 54 18.04 37.53 23.27
C SER A 54 16.66 37.33 22.64
N ALA A 55 16.16 38.38 21.98
CA ALA A 55 14.96 38.31 21.17
C ALA A 55 15.08 37.15 20.14
N PRO A 56 14.00 36.42 19.81
CA PRO A 56 14.07 35.41 18.77
C PRO A 56 14.44 36.09 17.46
N ALA A 57 15.63 35.78 16.95
CA ALA A 57 16.08 36.27 15.66
C ALA A 57 15.08 35.82 14.57
N THR A 58 14.26 36.76 14.12
CA THR A 58 13.41 36.64 12.93
C THR A 58 14.32 36.61 11.71
N GLY A 59 14.84 35.44 11.36
CA GLY A 59 15.83 35.39 10.29
C GLY A 59 16.33 34.00 9.95
N GLY A 60 15.44 33.14 9.47
CA GLY A 60 15.85 31.87 8.86
C GLY A 60 14.63 31.06 8.47
N VAL A 61 14.23 31.14 7.20
CA VAL A 61 13.29 30.18 6.63
C VAL A 61 13.92 28.80 6.80
N LYS A 62 13.41 28.00 7.74
CA LYS A 62 13.85 26.62 7.92
C LYS A 62 13.71 25.92 6.57
N LYS A 63 14.80 25.33 6.07
CA LYS A 63 14.76 24.53 4.84
C LYS A 63 13.60 23.53 4.93
N PRO A 64 12.75 23.41 3.90
CA PRO A 64 11.61 22.51 3.94
C PRO A 64 12.11 21.09 4.20
N HIS A 65 11.53 20.44 5.22
CA HIS A 65 11.91 19.10 5.61
C HIS A 65 11.54 18.10 4.50
N ARG A 66 12.56 17.45 3.91
CA ARG A 66 12.38 16.41 2.91
C ARG A 66 12.59 15.03 3.54
N PHE A 67 11.58 14.16 3.42
CA PHE A 67 11.71 12.77 3.84
C PHE A 67 12.71 12.01 2.95
N ARG A 68 13.40 11.04 3.55
CA ARG A 68 14.28 10.13 2.79
C ARG A 68 13.44 9.31 1.79
N PRO A 69 14.00 8.94 0.63
CA PRO A 69 13.30 8.05 -0.30
C PRO A 69 12.91 6.75 0.42
N GLY A 70 11.69 6.27 0.16
CA GLY A 70 11.10 5.10 0.83
C GLY A 70 10.34 5.41 2.13
N THR A 71 10.63 6.50 2.84
CA THR A 71 9.93 6.82 4.10
C THR A 71 8.44 7.12 3.90
N VAL A 72 8.10 7.84 2.83
CA VAL A 72 6.71 8.16 2.50
C VAL A 72 5.98 6.92 1.97
N ALA A 73 6.63 6.15 1.10
CA ALA A 73 6.06 4.90 0.57
C ALA A 73 5.72 3.89 1.68
N LEU A 74 6.63 3.69 2.65
CA LEU A 74 6.36 2.79 3.79
C LEU A 74 5.22 3.29 4.68
N ARG A 75 5.03 4.62 4.80
CA ARG A 75 3.91 5.20 5.53
C ARG A 75 2.60 4.94 4.80
N GLU A 76 2.58 5.13 3.48
CA GLU A 76 1.41 4.88 2.63
C GLU A 76 1.01 3.41 2.65
N ILE A 77 1.98 2.49 2.53
CA ILE A 77 1.73 1.04 2.63
C ILE A 77 1.02 0.71 3.95
N ARG A 78 1.54 1.19 5.08
CA ARG A 78 0.91 0.95 6.40
C ARG A 78 -0.47 1.59 6.52
N LYS A 79 -0.67 2.77 5.93
CA LYS A 79 -1.97 3.45 5.91
C LYS A 79 -3.00 2.61 5.15
N TYR A 80 -2.68 2.25 3.90
CA TYR A 80 -3.60 1.54 3.02
C TYR A 80 -3.87 0.09 3.44
N GLN A 81 -2.93 -0.55 4.14
CA GLN A 81 -3.17 -1.86 4.74
C GLN A 81 -4.10 -1.83 5.95
N LYS A 82 -4.23 -0.67 6.62
CA LYS A 82 -5.13 -0.52 7.78
C LYS A 82 -6.56 -0.14 7.36
N SER A 83 -6.70 0.55 6.24
CA SER A 83 -7.99 0.99 5.69
C SER A 83 -8.52 0.04 4.63
N THR A 84 -9.83 -0.02 4.46
CA THR A 84 -10.50 -0.74 3.36
C THR A 84 -11.20 0.23 2.42
N GLU A 85 -10.64 1.42 2.22
CA GLU A 85 -11.22 2.42 1.32
C GLU A 85 -10.92 2.09 -0.14
N LEU A 86 -11.88 2.35 -1.03
CA LEU A 86 -11.69 2.21 -2.47
C LEU A 86 -10.70 3.27 -2.97
N LEU A 87 -9.66 2.84 -3.68
CA LEU A 87 -8.58 3.70 -4.13
C LEU A 87 -8.87 4.31 -5.51
N ILE A 88 -9.69 3.66 -6.32
CA ILE A 88 -10.07 4.15 -7.64
C ILE A 88 -11.23 5.14 -7.50
N ARG A 89 -11.12 6.30 -8.16
CA ARG A 89 -12.22 7.28 -8.18
C ARG A 89 -13.45 6.67 -8.86
N LYS A 90 -14.63 6.81 -8.22
CA LYS A 90 -15.88 6.19 -8.68
C LYS A 90 -16.33 6.62 -10.09
N LEU A 91 -16.24 7.91 -10.41
CA LEU A 91 -16.71 8.44 -11.71
C LEU A 91 -15.92 7.90 -12.92
N PRO A 92 -14.58 7.94 -12.96
CA PRO A 92 -13.85 7.37 -14.10
C PRO A 92 -14.01 5.85 -14.20
N PHE A 93 -14.07 5.12 -13.08
CA PHE A 93 -14.34 3.68 -13.11
C PHE A 93 -15.72 3.38 -13.71
N GLN A 94 -16.74 4.13 -13.33
CA GLN A 94 -18.08 4.00 -13.91
C GLN A 94 -18.09 4.27 -15.43
N ARG A 95 -17.31 5.26 -15.91
CA ARG A 95 -17.21 5.55 -17.35
C ARG A 95 -16.57 4.37 -18.08
N LEU A 96 -15.48 3.82 -17.55
CA LEU A 96 -14.80 2.66 -18.11
C LEU A 96 -15.70 1.42 -18.19
N VAL A 97 -16.46 1.14 -17.12
CA VAL A 97 -17.41 0.01 -17.11
C VAL A 97 -18.46 0.17 -18.22
N ARG A 98 -18.97 1.39 -18.44
CA ARG A 98 -19.96 1.66 -19.48
C ARG A 98 -19.37 1.60 -20.88
N GLU A 99 -18.15 2.07 -21.06
CA GLU A 99 -17.40 1.99 -22.32
C GLU A 99 -17.24 0.52 -22.74
N ILE A 100 -16.70 -0.33 -21.87
CA ILE A 100 -16.53 -1.76 -22.15
C ILE A 100 -17.88 -2.44 -22.41
N ALA A 101 -18.91 -2.12 -21.63
CA ALA A 101 -20.22 -2.75 -21.78
C ALA A 101 -20.90 -2.39 -23.11
N GLN A 102 -20.66 -1.19 -23.61
CA GLN A 102 -21.21 -0.71 -24.87
C GLN A 102 -20.72 -1.53 -26.06
N ASP A 103 -19.49 -2.05 -26.01
CA ASP A 103 -18.92 -2.90 -27.06
C ASP A 103 -19.64 -4.25 -27.19
N PHE A 104 -20.30 -4.73 -26.12
CA PHE A 104 -21.03 -5.99 -26.14
C PHE A 104 -22.51 -5.82 -26.46
N LYS A 105 -23.16 -4.80 -25.87
CA LYS A 105 -24.58 -4.54 -26.08
C LYS A 105 -24.90 -3.08 -25.85
N THR A 106 -25.58 -2.47 -26.82
CA THR A 106 -26.09 -1.11 -26.71
C THR A 106 -27.25 -1.04 -25.71
N ASP A 107 -27.36 0.09 -24.99
CA ASP A 107 -28.48 0.42 -24.08
C ASP A 107 -28.56 -0.37 -22.75
N LEU A 108 -27.41 -0.78 -22.21
CA LEU A 108 -27.35 -1.41 -20.88
C LEU A 108 -27.55 -0.39 -19.74
N ARG A 109 -28.52 -0.68 -18.86
CA ARG A 109 -28.73 0.06 -17.59
C ARG A 109 -28.03 -0.66 -16.45
N PHE A 110 -27.12 0.04 -15.79
CA PHE A 110 -26.40 -0.45 -14.62
C PHE A 110 -27.07 0.00 -13.32
N GLN A 111 -27.25 -0.93 -12.39
CA GLN A 111 -27.57 -0.61 -11.00
C GLN A 111 -26.33 0.00 -10.31
N SER A 112 -26.54 0.91 -9.37
CA SER A 112 -25.45 1.54 -8.60
C SER A 112 -24.63 0.51 -7.81
N SER A 113 -25.29 -0.49 -7.22
CA SER A 113 -24.63 -1.59 -6.50
C SER A 113 -23.82 -2.51 -7.42
N ALA A 114 -24.25 -2.71 -8.67
CA ALA A 114 -23.51 -3.53 -9.63
C ALA A 114 -22.16 -2.89 -9.99
N VAL A 115 -22.15 -1.56 -10.22
CA VAL A 115 -20.90 -0.83 -10.49
C VAL A 115 -19.98 -0.84 -9.26
N ALA A 116 -20.54 -0.73 -8.05
CA ALA A 116 -19.76 -0.82 -6.81
C ALA A 116 -19.14 -2.22 -6.63
N ALA A 117 -19.90 -3.29 -6.87
CA ALA A 117 -19.40 -4.66 -6.79
C ALA A 117 -18.29 -4.94 -7.82
N LEU A 118 -18.45 -4.43 -9.06
CA LEU A 118 -17.39 -4.52 -10.07
C LEU A 118 -16.12 -3.79 -9.62
N GLN A 119 -16.27 -2.65 -8.95
CA GLN A 119 -15.13 -1.89 -8.43
C GLN A 119 -14.42 -2.65 -7.31
N GLU A 120 -15.17 -3.19 -6.34
CA GLU A 120 -14.62 -3.98 -5.25
C GLU A 120 -13.86 -5.20 -5.77
N ALA A 121 -14.44 -5.93 -6.72
CA ALA A 121 -13.79 -7.10 -7.33
C ALA A 121 -12.51 -6.71 -8.10
N ALA A 122 -12.56 -5.63 -8.88
CA ALA A 122 -11.41 -5.16 -9.65
C ALA A 122 -10.25 -4.72 -8.75
N GLU A 123 -10.52 -3.94 -7.69
CA GLU A 123 -9.49 -3.50 -6.76
C GLU A 123 -8.90 -4.68 -5.97
N ALA A 124 -9.74 -5.62 -5.50
CA ALA A 124 -9.27 -6.82 -4.82
C ALA A 124 -8.35 -7.68 -5.72
N TYR A 125 -8.73 -7.85 -6.99
CA TYR A 125 -7.91 -8.58 -7.96
C TYR A 125 -6.55 -7.89 -8.20
N LEU A 126 -6.54 -6.57 -8.38
CA LEU A 126 -5.30 -5.81 -8.60
C LEU A 126 -4.36 -5.87 -7.39
N VAL A 127 -4.91 -5.74 -6.17
CA VAL A 127 -4.13 -5.86 -4.92
C VAL A 127 -3.47 -7.24 -4.84
N GLY A 128 -4.25 -8.32 -5.03
CA GLY A 128 -3.70 -9.68 -5.05
C GLY A 128 -2.65 -9.88 -6.14
N LEU A 129 -2.82 -9.31 -7.32
CA LEU A 129 -1.82 -9.40 -8.40
C LEU A 129 -0.52 -8.66 -8.04
N PHE A 130 -0.60 -7.52 -7.35
CA PHE A 130 0.57 -6.77 -6.91
C PHE A 130 1.34 -7.48 -5.80
N GLU A 131 0.68 -8.26 -4.95
CA GLU A 131 1.33 -9.12 -3.94
C GLU A 131 2.24 -10.14 -4.60
N ASP A 132 1.73 -10.90 -5.57
CA ASP A 132 2.51 -11.91 -6.30
C ASP A 132 3.62 -11.27 -7.14
N THR A 133 3.32 -10.13 -7.76
CA THR A 133 4.31 -9.36 -8.53
C THR A 133 5.45 -8.89 -7.63
N ASN A 134 5.14 -8.48 -6.40
CA ASN A 134 6.13 -8.07 -5.42
C ASN A 134 7.01 -9.25 -4.98
N LEU A 135 6.43 -10.44 -4.76
CA LEU A 135 7.19 -11.66 -4.49
C LEU A 135 8.13 -12.02 -5.66
N CYS A 136 7.68 -11.86 -6.91
CA CYS A 136 8.51 -12.07 -8.10
C CYS A 136 9.68 -11.06 -8.19
N ALA A 137 9.44 -9.79 -7.86
CA ALA A 137 10.49 -8.76 -7.85
C ALA A 137 11.56 -9.05 -6.80
N ILE A 138 11.12 -9.45 -5.60
CA ILE A 138 11.98 -9.84 -4.47
C ILE A 138 12.79 -11.09 -4.80
N HIS A 139 12.19 -12.09 -5.45
CA HIS A 139 12.89 -13.29 -5.92
C HIS A 139 14.06 -12.92 -6.84
N ALA A 140 13.91 -11.88 -7.65
CA ALA A 140 14.96 -11.33 -8.50
C ALA A 140 15.87 -10.29 -7.79
N LYS A 141 15.88 -10.23 -6.45
CA LYS A 141 16.66 -9.29 -5.62
C LYS A 141 16.40 -7.80 -5.91
N ARG A 142 15.19 -7.45 -6.36
CA ARG A 142 14.77 -6.07 -6.64
C ARG A 142 13.67 -5.64 -5.67
N VAL A 143 13.59 -4.33 -5.43
CA VAL A 143 12.51 -3.69 -4.65
C VAL A 143 11.47 -3.02 -5.57
N THR A 144 11.86 -2.68 -6.79
CA THR A 144 10.97 -2.07 -7.79
C THR A 144 10.34 -3.14 -8.67
N ILE A 145 9.01 -3.17 -8.69
CA ILE A 145 8.22 -4.02 -9.60
C ILE A 145 8.37 -3.56 -11.04
N MET A 146 8.40 -4.51 -11.97
CA MET A 146 8.54 -4.28 -13.40
C MET A 146 7.46 -5.04 -14.19
N PRO A 147 7.15 -4.66 -15.44
CA PRO A 147 6.15 -5.34 -16.26
C PRO A 147 6.41 -6.85 -16.43
N LYS A 148 7.68 -7.27 -16.46
CA LYS A 148 8.08 -8.69 -16.50
C LYS A 148 7.64 -9.48 -15.27
N ASP A 149 7.57 -8.83 -14.11
CA ASP A 149 7.13 -9.47 -12.85
C ASP A 149 5.63 -9.73 -12.89
N ILE A 150 4.85 -8.79 -13.46
CA ILE A 150 3.40 -8.95 -13.67
C ILE A 150 3.12 -10.07 -14.68
N GLN A 151 3.86 -10.10 -15.78
CA GLN A 151 3.73 -11.14 -16.80
C GLN A 151 4.08 -12.53 -16.25
N LEU A 152 5.05 -12.62 -15.34
CA LEU A 152 5.41 -13.85 -14.66
C LEU A 152 4.32 -14.28 -13.67
N ALA A 153 3.84 -13.37 -12.82
CA ALA A 153 2.76 -13.64 -11.86
C ALA A 153 1.50 -14.15 -12.58
N ARG A 154 1.06 -13.47 -13.63
CA ARG A 154 -0.10 -13.91 -14.45
C ARG A 154 0.12 -15.28 -15.12
N ARG A 155 1.35 -15.59 -15.52
CA ARG A 155 1.70 -16.89 -16.11
C ARG A 155 1.60 -18.01 -15.08
N ILE A 156 2.08 -17.78 -13.86
CA ILE A 156 2.03 -18.76 -12.77
C ILE A 156 0.59 -18.98 -12.30
N ARG A 157 -0.23 -17.92 -12.24
CA ARG A 157 -1.66 -18.03 -11.91
C ARG A 157 -2.51 -18.78 -12.95
N GLY A 158 -2.01 -18.95 -14.17
CA GLY A 158 -2.80 -19.55 -15.26
C GLY A 158 -3.84 -18.61 -15.88
N GLU A 159 -3.70 -17.30 -15.69
CA GLU A 159 -4.62 -16.28 -16.23
C GLU A 159 -4.28 -15.88 -17.68
N ARG A 160 -3.32 -16.55 -18.30
CA ARG A 160 -3.11 -16.51 -19.75
C ARG A 160 -4.02 -17.57 -20.38
N ALA A 161 -5.12 -17.11 -20.98
CA ALA A 161 -5.68 -17.79 -22.15
C ALA A 161 -4.69 -17.63 -23.32
#